data_AF-A0A8J4CRU3-F1
#
_entry.id   AF-A0A8J4CRU3-F1
#
_cell.length_a   1.000
_cell.length_b   1.000
_cell.length_c   1.000
_cell.angle_alpha   90.00
_cell.angle_beta   90.00
_cell.angle_gamma   90.00
#
_symmetry.space_group_name_H-M   'P 1'
#
loop_
_entity.id
_entity.type
_entity.pdbx_description
1 polymer ?
#
loop_
_entity_poly.entity_id
_entity_poly.type
_entity_poly.pdbx_seq_one_letter_code
_entity_poly.pdbx_strand_id
1 'polypeptide(L)'
;MSEKKEIDDIVEECCTVFRRRQIEGSLPCAKKTLDVLRLIVTNKKHSTAAALIDEMRNVGYKMQTARPVELAIGNMVRRVLHIIREEAKQEEFDDVKPTLAQPSLQETIRNQSGGLLSQALKGRLQMARGPSLSNLLDAGIDPASFNPSLVPIQESPADRLDATTERGPDPEVDSQAGGLSRSAARQNKKTPQNWKGKHEVIESINELIDELDHIQGSITTQGVEHIHANEVILTMGMSDTTLLFLKEAAKKREFQVVVAEGAPRFDGHLMARRLADAGIQTTLIADSAVYAMMARANKVLVGAHAVLANGGVVAPVGMHMVALSARRHSIPFVVLVGLHKLSPLFPTDPDLLYNGTAHESEPMGRYLYSRSSGSRRGVFVPGRLGTKARCSAQDRPC
;
A
#
# COMPACT_ATOMS: atom_id res chain seq x y z
N MET A 1 -40.02 2.61 5.34
CA MET A 1 -39.15 3.65 5.95
C MET A 1 -37.90 2.93 6.44
N SER A 2 -36.79 3.01 5.70
CA SER A 2 -35.53 2.41 6.17
C SER A 2 -35.03 3.19 7.37
N GLU A 3 -34.94 2.52 8.50
CA GLU A 3 -34.27 2.99 9.71
C GLU A 3 -32.84 3.40 9.34
N LYS A 4 -32.46 4.65 9.61
CA LYS A 4 -31.07 5.09 9.43
C LYS A 4 -30.24 4.36 10.48
N LYS A 5 -29.66 3.22 10.10
CA LYS A 5 -28.66 2.53 10.93
C LYS A 5 -27.56 3.52 11.32
N GLU A 6 -27.16 3.50 12.58
CA GLU A 6 -26.02 4.27 13.03
C GLU A 6 -24.75 3.74 12.33
N ILE A 7 -23.77 4.60 12.11
CA ILE A 7 -22.54 4.23 11.38
C ILE A 7 -21.78 3.13 12.13
N ASP A 8 -21.86 3.14 13.46
CA ASP A 8 -21.23 2.15 14.31
C ASP A 8 -21.87 0.76 14.13
N ASP A 9 -23.18 0.69 13.89
CA ASP A 9 -23.88 -0.56 13.54
C ASP A 9 -23.39 -1.11 12.20
N ILE A 10 -23.13 -0.23 11.22
CA ILE A 10 -22.63 -0.63 9.89
C ILE A 10 -21.20 -1.18 10.01
N VAL A 11 -20.37 -0.59 10.87
CA VAL A 11 -19.02 -1.10 11.16
C VAL A 11 -19.10 -2.47 11.82
N GLU A 12 -19.98 -2.66 12.80
CA GLU A 12 -20.12 -3.95 13.49
C GLU A 12 -20.73 -5.03 12.59
N GLU A 13 -21.68 -4.66 11.73
CA GLU A 13 -22.21 -5.52 10.67
C GLU A 13 -21.10 -5.94 9.71
N CYS A 14 -20.25 -5.01 9.27
CA CYS A 14 -19.10 -5.31 8.42
C CYS A 14 -18.10 -6.25 9.12
N CYS A 15 -17.81 -6.04 10.40
CA CYS A 15 -16.95 -6.93 11.19
C CYS A 15 -17.57 -8.32 11.32
N THR A 16 -18.89 -8.41 11.51
CA THR A 16 -19.63 -9.68 11.57
C THR A 16 -19.55 -10.43 10.23
N VAL A 17 -19.73 -9.72 9.11
CA VAL A 17 -19.57 -10.26 7.75
C VAL A 17 -18.16 -10.82 7.54
N PHE A 18 -17.12 -10.13 8.02
CA PHE A 18 -15.74 -10.60 7.95
C PHE A 18 -15.47 -11.82 8.83
N ARG A 19 -15.94 -11.82 10.09
CA ARG A 19 -15.82 -12.97 11.02
C ARG A 19 -16.52 -14.22 10.47
N ARG A 20 -17.71 -14.05 9.89
CA ARG A 20 -18.52 -15.14 9.31
C ARG A 20 -18.05 -15.59 7.92
N ARG A 21 -17.00 -14.97 7.35
CA ARG A 21 -16.45 -15.27 6.02
C ARG A 21 -17.49 -15.22 4.89
N GLN A 22 -18.52 -14.37 5.01
CA GLN A 22 -19.54 -14.20 3.98
C GLN A 22 -19.00 -13.50 2.72
N ILE A 23 -17.95 -12.67 2.90
CA ILE A 23 -17.16 -12.10 1.81
C ILE A 23 -15.80 -12.77 1.84
N GLU A 24 -15.41 -13.39 0.72
CA GLU A 24 -14.11 -14.02 0.55
C GLU A 24 -13.30 -13.34 -0.55
N GLY A 25 -11.98 -13.33 -0.36
CA GLY A 25 -11.03 -12.80 -1.32
C GLY A 25 -10.64 -11.35 -1.08
N SER A 26 -9.39 -11.06 -1.43
CA SER A 26 -8.76 -9.74 -1.27
C SER A 26 -9.52 -8.57 -1.90
N LEU A 27 -10.10 -8.73 -3.10
CA LEU A 27 -10.71 -7.62 -3.84
C LEU A 27 -12.09 -7.23 -3.26
N PRO A 28 -13.04 -8.18 -3.05
CA PRO A 28 -14.29 -7.86 -2.35
C PRO A 28 -14.07 -7.29 -0.94
N CYS A 29 -13.11 -7.84 -0.18
CA CYS A 29 -12.79 -7.33 1.16
C CYS A 29 -12.23 -5.90 1.09
N ALA A 30 -11.34 -5.60 0.13
CA ALA A 30 -10.79 -4.26 -0.06
C ALA A 30 -11.88 -3.23 -0.40
N LYS A 31 -12.77 -3.54 -1.36
CA LYS A 31 -13.89 -2.65 -1.74
C LYS A 31 -14.82 -2.38 -0.57
N LYS A 32 -15.26 -3.44 0.13
CA LYS A 32 -16.15 -3.30 1.29
C LYS A 32 -15.51 -2.46 2.40
N THR A 33 -14.20 -2.61 2.62
CA THR A 33 -13.45 -1.78 3.57
C THR A 33 -13.49 -0.31 3.16
N LEU A 34 -13.20 0.01 1.89
CA LEU A 34 -13.24 1.38 1.39
C LEU A 34 -14.64 2.00 1.44
N ASP A 35 -15.69 1.23 1.15
CA ASP A 35 -17.06 1.69 1.25
C ASP A 35 -17.42 2.13 2.68
N VAL A 36 -17.02 1.35 3.68
CA VAL A 36 -17.27 1.69 5.09
C VAL A 36 -16.43 2.90 5.52
N LEU A 37 -15.15 2.94 5.13
CA LEU A 37 -14.28 4.08 5.43
C LEU A 37 -14.81 5.38 4.80
N ARG A 38 -15.27 5.33 3.55
CA ARG A 38 -15.93 6.45 2.87
C ARG A 38 -17.18 6.89 3.63
N LEU A 39 -18.01 5.95 4.08
CA LEU A 39 -19.24 6.25 4.81
C LEU A 39 -18.97 6.98 6.14
N ILE A 40 -17.90 6.59 6.85
CA ILE A 40 -17.45 7.24 8.08
C ILE A 40 -17.05 8.68 7.79
N VAL A 41 -16.16 8.89 6.81
CA VAL A 41 -15.69 10.23 6.42
C VAL A 41 -16.88 11.12 6.03
N THR A 42 -17.85 10.60 5.26
CA THR A 42 -19.02 11.35 4.80
C THR A 42 -19.99 11.74 5.92
N ASN A 43 -20.31 10.83 6.85
CA ASN A 43 -21.42 11.05 7.78
C ASN A 43 -20.99 11.49 9.19
N LYS A 44 -19.79 11.11 9.67
CA LYS A 44 -19.29 11.60 10.96
C LYS A 44 -18.74 13.02 10.79
N LYS A 45 -18.96 13.84 11.82
CA LYS A 45 -18.37 15.19 11.93
C LYS A 45 -17.01 15.06 12.58
N HIS A 46 -15.97 15.54 11.91
CA HIS A 46 -14.60 15.55 12.41
C HIS A 46 -14.12 16.98 12.49
N SER A 47 -13.68 17.40 13.68
CA SER A 47 -13.16 18.75 13.92
C SER A 47 -11.74 18.94 13.40
N THR A 48 -10.97 17.87 13.29
CA THR A 48 -9.53 17.90 12.99
C THR A 48 -9.12 16.62 12.26
N ALA A 49 -8.13 16.69 11.36
CA ALA A 49 -7.57 15.54 10.68
C ALA A 49 -7.05 14.47 11.67
N ALA A 50 -6.44 14.87 12.79
CA ALA A 50 -5.98 13.95 13.84
C ALA A 50 -7.12 13.10 14.43
N ALA A 51 -8.26 13.73 14.74
CA ALA A 51 -9.44 13.03 15.26
C ALA A 51 -10.02 12.03 14.25
N LEU A 52 -9.99 12.37 12.95
CA LEU A 52 -10.38 11.44 11.88
C LEU A 52 -9.39 10.27 11.76
N ILE A 53 -8.08 10.53 11.82
CA ILE A 53 -7.03 9.50 11.77
C ILE A 53 -7.21 8.50 12.91
N ASP A 54 -7.44 8.96 14.13
CA ASP A 54 -7.59 8.06 15.28
C ASP A 54 -8.87 7.23 15.21
N GLU A 55 -9.98 7.82 14.75
CA GLU A 55 -11.21 7.08 14.48
C GLU A 55 -11.00 5.99 13.43
N MET A 56 -10.34 6.31 12.31
CA MET A 56 -10.08 5.35 11.24
C MET A 56 -9.08 4.27 11.65
N ARG A 57 -8.12 4.58 12.52
CA ARG A 57 -7.25 3.58 13.14
C ARG A 57 -8.05 2.62 14.00
N ASN A 58 -8.94 3.12 14.84
CA ASN A 58 -9.78 2.29 15.73
C ASN A 58 -10.70 1.37 14.93
N VAL A 59 -11.40 1.92 13.93
CA VAL A 59 -12.26 1.14 13.03
C VAL A 59 -11.45 0.12 12.24
N GLY A 60 -10.31 0.54 11.67
CA GLY A 60 -9.42 -0.33 10.92
C GLY A 60 -8.86 -1.48 11.76
N TYR A 61 -8.52 -1.22 13.03
CA TYR A 61 -8.08 -2.25 13.97
C TYR A 61 -9.18 -3.26 14.27
N LYS A 62 -10.43 -2.82 14.47
CA LYS A 62 -11.59 -3.71 14.66
C LYS A 62 -11.84 -4.59 13.43
N MET A 63 -11.75 -4.03 12.22
CA MET A 63 -11.91 -4.79 10.98
C MET A 63 -10.76 -5.78 10.74
N GLN A 64 -9.52 -5.38 11.03
CA GLN A 64 -8.35 -6.24 10.86
C GLN A 64 -8.36 -7.41 11.85
N THR A 65 -8.76 -7.16 13.10
CA THR A 65 -8.91 -8.21 14.13
C THR A 65 -10.07 -9.15 13.84
N ALA A 66 -11.13 -8.68 13.17
CA ALA A 66 -12.22 -9.53 12.71
C ALA A 66 -11.78 -10.60 11.70
N ARG A 67 -10.76 -10.32 10.87
CA ARG A 67 -10.18 -11.28 9.93
C ARG A 67 -8.69 -11.00 9.68
N PRO A 68 -7.78 -11.46 10.54
CA PRO A 68 -6.36 -11.10 10.48
C PRO A 68 -5.63 -11.66 9.26
N VAL A 69 -6.13 -12.76 8.69
CA VAL A 69 -5.55 -13.42 7.49
C VAL A 69 -5.75 -12.57 6.22
N GLU A 70 -6.76 -11.69 6.17
CA GLU A 70 -7.00 -10.81 5.01
C GLU A 70 -6.25 -9.49 5.14
N LEU A 71 -5.01 -9.49 4.68
CA LEU A 71 -4.14 -8.30 4.76
C LEU A 71 -4.67 -7.12 3.92
N ALA A 72 -5.49 -7.39 2.90
CA ALA A 72 -6.08 -6.36 2.04
C ALA A 72 -6.88 -5.32 2.84
N ILE A 73 -7.57 -5.74 3.91
CA ILE A 73 -8.33 -4.84 4.80
C ILE A 73 -7.38 -3.80 5.42
N GLY A 74 -6.33 -4.28 6.10
CA GLY A 74 -5.34 -3.41 6.73
C GLY A 74 -4.57 -2.57 5.71
N ASN A 75 -4.31 -3.09 4.52
CA ASN A 75 -3.65 -2.34 3.45
C ASN A 75 -4.50 -1.16 2.99
N MET A 76 -5.81 -1.35 2.78
CA MET A 76 -6.72 -0.27 2.40
C MET A 76 -6.83 0.78 3.50
N VAL A 77 -6.97 0.37 4.77
CA VAL A 77 -6.96 1.30 5.91
C VAL A 77 -5.68 2.15 5.90
N ARG A 78 -4.51 1.56 5.71
CA ARG A 78 -3.24 2.29 5.67
C ARG A 78 -3.14 3.26 4.49
N ARG A 79 -3.65 2.89 3.30
CA ARG A 79 -3.73 3.79 2.15
C ARG A 79 -4.62 5.00 2.45
N VAL A 80 -5.80 4.78 3.03
CA VAL A 80 -6.70 5.89 3.39
C VAL A 80 -6.12 6.78 4.50
N LEU A 81 -5.48 6.19 5.51
CA LEU A 81 -4.74 6.96 6.52
C LEU A 81 -3.59 7.77 5.93
N HIS A 82 -2.96 7.29 4.85
CA HIS A 82 -1.93 8.06 4.15
C HIS A 82 -2.54 9.23 3.38
N ILE A 83 -3.63 9.01 2.64
CA ILE A 83 -4.39 10.06 1.93
C ILE A 83 -4.72 11.20 2.90
N ILE A 84 -5.33 10.89 4.05
CA ILE A 84 -5.73 11.92 5.04
C ILE A 84 -4.53 12.70 5.58
N ARG A 85 -3.38 12.05 5.76
CA ARG A 85 -2.16 12.74 6.22
C ARG A 85 -1.58 13.66 5.15
N GLU A 86 -1.63 13.27 3.88
CA GLU A 86 -1.14 14.11 2.79
C GLU A 86 -2.05 15.34 2.61
N GLU A 87 -3.37 15.16 2.65
CA GLU A 87 -4.32 16.28 2.60
C GLU A 87 -4.17 17.22 3.81
N ALA A 88 -3.98 16.67 5.02
CA ALA A 88 -3.74 17.50 6.21
C ALA A 88 -2.45 18.33 6.14
N LYS A 89 -1.37 17.76 5.56
CA LYS A 89 -0.13 18.52 5.32
C LYS A 89 -0.33 19.61 4.27
N GLN A 90 -1.06 19.30 3.21
CA GLN A 90 -1.31 20.25 2.12
C GLN A 90 -2.06 21.48 2.63
N GLU A 91 -3.01 21.31 3.55
CA GLU A 91 -3.66 22.43 4.25
C GLU A 91 -2.68 23.31 5.04
N GLU A 92 -1.73 22.70 5.78
CA GLU A 92 -0.70 23.46 6.52
C GLU A 92 0.18 24.28 5.56
N PHE A 93 0.51 23.75 4.37
CA PHE A 93 1.25 24.50 3.35
C PHE A 93 0.44 25.64 2.75
N ASP A 94 -0.86 25.42 2.49
CA ASP A 94 -1.74 26.42 1.90
C ASP A 94 -2.11 27.55 2.89
N ASP A 95 -2.13 27.29 4.20
CA ASP A 95 -2.29 28.32 5.24
C ASP A 95 -1.01 29.14 5.48
N VAL A 96 0.17 28.59 5.17
CA VAL A 96 1.47 29.31 5.27
C VAL A 96 1.70 30.23 4.05
N LYS A 97 1.22 29.83 2.86
CA LYS A 97 1.33 30.59 1.60
C LYS A 97 0.77 32.03 1.64
N PRO A 98 -0.37 32.36 2.27
CA PRO A 98 -0.88 33.72 2.35
C PRO A 98 -0.04 34.64 3.26
N THR A 99 0.88 34.11 4.08
CA THR A 99 1.68 34.94 5.00
C THR A 99 2.96 35.49 4.34
N LEU A 100 3.45 34.83 3.27
CA LEU A 100 4.61 35.31 2.48
C LEU A 100 4.22 36.26 1.34
N ALA A 101 2.92 36.46 1.11
CA ALA A 101 2.38 37.41 0.15
C ALA A 101 1.95 38.72 0.83
N GLN A 102 2.86 39.36 1.58
CA GLN A 102 2.71 40.77 1.93
C GLN A 102 3.39 41.64 0.86
N PRO A 103 2.68 42.61 0.25
CA PRO A 103 3.29 43.58 -0.65
C PRO A 103 3.86 44.72 0.19
N SER A 104 5.13 44.66 0.60
CA SER A 104 5.76 45.82 1.28
C SER A 104 7.29 45.89 1.17
N LEU A 105 7.87 45.38 0.08
CA LEU A 105 9.28 45.66 -0.27
C LEU A 105 9.47 46.20 -1.70
N GLN A 106 8.38 46.55 -2.41
CA GLN A 106 8.47 47.18 -3.73
C GLN A 106 8.29 48.71 -3.73
N GLU A 107 7.87 49.33 -2.62
CA GLU A 107 7.70 50.79 -2.55
C GLU A 107 8.91 51.52 -1.97
N THR A 108 9.77 50.87 -1.18
CA THR A 108 10.93 51.55 -0.57
C THR A 108 12.14 51.65 -1.53
N ILE A 109 12.21 50.81 -2.57
CA ILE A 109 13.35 50.79 -3.51
C ILE A 109 13.15 51.75 -4.71
N ARG A 110 11.94 52.31 -4.88
CA ARG A 110 11.65 53.18 -6.05
C ARG A 110 12.18 54.61 -5.92
N ASN A 111 12.54 55.05 -4.71
CA ASN A 111 12.85 56.46 -4.43
C ASN A 111 14.27 56.74 -3.89
N GLN A 112 15.21 55.82 -4.03
CA GLN A 112 16.62 56.14 -3.77
C GLN A 112 17.53 55.65 -4.89
N SER A 113 18.04 56.63 -5.62
CA SER A 113 19.27 56.62 -6.42
C SER A 113 19.42 55.54 -7.50
N GLY A 114 19.49 56.02 -8.74
CA GLY A 114 19.79 55.22 -9.90
C GLY A 114 21.25 54.78 -9.99
N GLY A 115 21.50 53.96 -11.01
CA GLY A 115 22.83 53.55 -11.43
C GLY A 115 23.35 52.32 -10.70
N LEU A 116 23.84 51.34 -11.47
CA LEU A 116 24.73 50.23 -11.06
C LEU A 116 24.14 48.86 -10.69
N LEU A 117 22.83 48.59 -10.85
CA LEU A 117 22.28 47.24 -10.67
C LEU A 117 21.59 46.62 -11.90
N SER A 118 21.76 47.18 -13.11
CA SER A 118 21.17 46.60 -14.34
C SER A 118 22.09 45.61 -15.08
N GLN A 119 23.37 45.51 -14.71
CA GLN A 119 24.32 44.56 -15.34
C GLN A 119 24.36 43.19 -14.65
N ALA A 120 24.02 43.08 -13.36
CA ALA A 120 24.03 41.80 -12.64
C ALA A 120 22.76 40.94 -12.86
N LEU A 121 21.65 41.56 -13.29
CA LEU A 121 20.35 40.88 -13.47
C LEU A 121 20.11 40.34 -14.90
N LYS A 122 20.91 40.76 -15.90
CA LYS A 122 20.87 40.19 -17.25
C LYS A 122 21.55 38.82 -17.37
N GLY A 123 22.31 38.39 -16.36
CA GLY A 123 22.99 37.08 -16.35
C GLY A 123 22.20 35.94 -15.69
N ARG A 124 21.02 36.20 -15.10
CA ARG A 124 20.34 35.23 -14.22
C ARG A 124 18.94 34.78 -14.67
N LEU A 125 18.49 35.24 -15.84
CA LEU A 125 17.16 34.94 -16.40
C LEU A 125 17.19 34.01 -17.64
N GLN A 126 18.28 33.27 -17.83
CA GLN A 126 18.36 32.14 -18.77
C GLN A 126 18.74 30.85 -18.03
N MET A 127 17.98 30.47 -16.99
CA MET A 127 17.95 29.08 -16.50
C MET A 127 16.55 28.74 -15.99
N ALA A 128 15.61 28.68 -16.94
CA ALA A 128 14.31 28.03 -16.76
C ALA A 128 14.12 26.98 -17.85
N ARG A 129 15.07 26.05 -17.95
CA ARG A 129 14.95 24.73 -18.58
C ARG A 129 15.95 23.84 -17.85
N GLY A 130 15.46 22.83 -17.12
CA GLY A 130 16.32 21.87 -16.44
C GLY A 130 17.26 21.17 -17.42
N PRO A 131 18.50 20.81 -17.02
CA PRO A 131 19.43 20.16 -17.92
C PRO A 131 18.96 18.74 -18.27
N SER A 132 19.16 18.34 -19.52
CA SER A 132 19.01 16.94 -19.96
C SER A 132 20.02 16.05 -19.26
N LEU A 133 19.66 14.77 -19.09
CA LEU A 133 20.42 13.68 -18.44
C LEU A 133 21.89 13.53 -18.86
N SER A 134 22.31 14.17 -19.95
CA SER A 134 23.69 14.21 -20.43
C SER A 134 24.64 15.04 -19.56
N ASN A 135 24.16 16.06 -18.83
CA ASN A 135 25.02 16.98 -18.06
C ASN A 135 25.24 16.55 -16.60
N LEU A 136 24.58 15.48 -16.16
CA LEU A 136 24.66 14.97 -14.77
C LEU A 136 25.78 13.93 -14.59
N LEU A 137 26.39 13.46 -15.67
CA LEU A 137 27.46 12.46 -15.63
C LEU A 137 28.88 13.07 -15.56
N ASP A 138 29.01 14.40 -15.73
CA ASP A 138 30.32 15.08 -15.79
C ASP A 138 30.63 15.96 -14.55
N ALA A 139 29.68 16.05 -13.62
CA ALA A 139 29.89 16.71 -12.33
C ALA A 139 30.06 15.64 -11.26
N GLY A 140 31.31 15.27 -10.97
CA GLY A 140 31.67 14.38 -9.87
C GLY A 140 31.23 14.95 -8.52
N ILE A 141 30.00 14.61 -8.09
CA ILE A 141 29.42 15.00 -6.81
C ILE A 141 29.32 13.74 -5.96
N ASP A 142 30.00 13.77 -4.81
CA ASP A 142 30.05 12.66 -3.85
C ASP A 142 28.66 12.32 -3.30
N PRO A 143 28.29 11.03 -3.21
CA PRO A 143 26.93 10.61 -2.87
C PRO A 143 26.59 10.70 -1.35
N ALA A 144 27.42 11.36 -0.54
CA ALA A 144 27.22 11.46 0.91
C ALA A 144 26.42 12.70 1.36
N SER A 145 26.10 13.64 0.47
CA SER A 145 25.49 14.93 0.85
C SER A 145 23.97 14.99 0.80
N PHE A 146 23.28 13.87 0.49
CA PHE A 146 21.82 13.82 0.47
C PHE A 146 21.30 12.63 1.27
N ASN A 147 21.13 12.84 2.58
CA ASN A 147 20.28 11.99 3.39
C ASN A 147 19.53 12.84 4.44
N PRO A 148 18.22 13.10 4.28
CA PRO A 148 17.47 13.94 5.22
C PRO A 148 16.99 13.19 6.48
N SER A 149 17.37 11.93 6.66
CA SER A 149 16.83 11.05 7.71
C SER A 149 17.75 10.81 8.92
N LEU A 150 18.89 11.50 9.00
CA LEU A 150 19.79 11.45 10.16
C LEU A 150 20.32 12.85 10.49
N VAL A 151 19.48 13.67 11.12
CA VAL A 151 19.96 14.85 11.84
C VAL A 151 19.83 14.55 13.33
N PRO A 152 20.93 14.53 14.10
CA PRO A 152 20.85 14.37 15.55
C PRO A 152 20.23 15.63 16.16
N ILE A 153 19.22 15.45 17.02
CA ILE A 153 18.59 16.53 17.78
C ILE A 153 19.65 17.10 18.74
N GLN A 154 20.10 18.32 18.48
CA GLN A 154 20.83 19.13 19.46
C GLN A 154 19.80 19.71 20.44
N GLU A 155 19.78 19.21 21.67
CA GLU A 155 19.06 19.84 22.79
C GLU A 155 19.76 21.15 23.17
N SER A 156 19.00 22.24 23.22
CA SER A 156 19.45 23.53 23.75
C SER A 156 19.23 23.62 25.26
N PRO A 157 20.12 24.29 26.02
CA PRO A 157 20.15 24.23 27.48
C PRO A 157 19.21 25.27 28.09
N ALA A 158 18.08 24.83 28.65
CA ALA A 158 17.25 25.67 29.51
C ALA A 158 16.61 24.95 30.71
N ASP A 159 16.67 23.62 30.82
CA ASP A 159 16.13 22.89 31.97
C ASP A 159 17.25 22.26 32.79
N ARG A 160 17.83 23.06 33.67
CA ARG A 160 18.66 22.59 34.78
C ARG A 160 18.40 23.50 35.97
N LEU A 161 17.65 22.99 36.95
CA LEU A 161 17.79 23.20 38.40
C LEU A 161 16.67 22.36 39.06
N ASP A 162 16.92 21.09 39.33
CA ASP A 162 17.53 20.51 40.53
C ASP A 162 16.48 20.16 41.59
N ALA A 163 16.47 18.87 41.93
CA ALA A 163 15.62 18.27 42.94
C ALA A 163 16.34 18.36 44.29
N THR A 164 15.63 18.66 45.37
CA THR A 164 15.84 18.04 46.70
C THR A 164 14.81 18.55 47.70
N THR A 165 14.47 17.65 48.66
CA THR A 165 14.04 17.93 50.04
C THR A 165 12.56 17.66 50.41
N GLU A 166 12.37 16.46 50.97
CA GLU A 166 11.65 16.07 52.21
C GLU A 166 10.19 16.46 52.53
N ARG A 167 9.36 15.42 52.63
CA ARG A 167 8.53 14.96 53.77
C ARG A 167 7.97 16.00 54.80
N GLY A 168 6.68 16.33 54.61
CA GLY A 168 5.60 16.50 55.63
C GLY A 168 5.37 17.90 56.24
N PRO A 169 4.26 18.18 56.97
CA PRO A 169 2.88 17.63 56.95
C PRO A 169 1.81 18.71 56.60
N ASP A 170 0.53 18.29 56.53
CA ASP A 170 -0.66 19.14 56.28
C ASP A 170 -0.81 20.32 57.28
N PRO A 171 -1.55 21.38 56.90
CA PRO A 171 -2.61 21.82 57.81
C PRO A 171 -3.94 22.22 57.14
N GLU A 172 -4.93 22.20 58.02
CA GLU A 172 -6.36 22.43 57.85
C GLU A 172 -6.77 23.85 57.40
N VAL A 173 -7.91 23.88 56.72
CA VAL A 173 -9.05 24.82 56.79
C VAL A 173 -8.79 26.19 57.45
N ASP A 174 -8.97 27.27 56.67
CA ASP A 174 -9.85 28.33 57.13
C ASP A 174 -10.50 29.13 55.99
N SER A 175 -11.79 29.40 56.22
CA SER A 175 -12.72 30.14 55.38
C SER A 175 -12.59 31.65 55.60
N GLN A 176 -12.59 32.44 54.52
CA GLN A 176 -13.21 33.77 54.55
C GLN A 176 -13.49 34.34 53.16
N ALA A 177 -14.66 34.96 53.05
CA ALA A 177 -15.28 35.49 51.86
C ALA A 177 -14.72 36.87 51.45
N GLY A 178 -14.63 37.10 50.15
CA GLY A 178 -14.40 38.42 49.57
C GLY A 178 -14.75 38.38 48.08
N GLY A 179 -15.97 38.81 47.75
CA GLY A 179 -16.39 38.95 46.36
C GLY A 179 -15.67 40.10 45.65
N LEU A 180 -15.51 39.98 44.33
CA LEU A 180 -15.90 40.99 43.32
C LEU A 180 -15.46 40.52 41.91
N SER A 181 -16.36 40.75 40.95
CA SER A 181 -16.20 40.69 39.49
C SER A 181 -15.97 39.33 38.81
N ARG A 182 -17.10 38.67 38.53
CA ARG A 182 -17.23 37.71 37.42
C ARG A 182 -17.10 38.44 36.08
N SER A 183 -15.89 38.49 35.54
CA SER A 183 -15.67 38.73 34.11
C SER A 183 -16.20 37.53 33.36
N ALA A 184 -17.39 37.67 32.77
CA ALA A 184 -17.98 36.67 31.89
C ALA A 184 -17.01 36.39 30.74
N ALA A 185 -16.23 35.32 30.85
CA ALA A 185 -15.54 34.71 29.73
C ALA A 185 -16.64 34.29 28.75
N ARG A 186 -16.83 35.10 27.71
CA ARG A 186 -17.57 34.76 26.50
C ARG A 186 -17.00 33.45 25.99
N GLN A 187 -17.59 32.33 26.39
CA GLN A 187 -17.42 31.06 25.72
C GLN A 187 -17.99 31.26 24.33
N ASN A 188 -17.10 31.63 23.41
CA ASN A 188 -17.40 31.63 22.00
C ASN A 188 -17.64 30.16 21.64
N LYS A 189 -18.89 29.71 21.67
CA LYS A 189 -19.32 28.43 21.10
C LYS A 189 -19.02 28.49 19.60
N LYS A 190 -17.76 28.28 19.22
CA LYS A 190 -17.42 27.93 17.85
C LYS A 190 -18.10 26.60 17.61
N THR A 191 -19.13 26.63 16.77
CA THR A 191 -19.74 25.44 16.19
C THR A 191 -18.63 24.50 15.73
N PRO A 192 -18.70 23.18 15.99
CA PRO A 192 -17.68 22.25 15.53
C PRO A 192 -17.68 22.29 14.00
N GLN A 193 -16.71 23.00 13.43
CA GLN A 193 -16.52 23.12 12.01
C GLN A 193 -16.04 21.75 11.50
N ASN A 194 -16.65 21.26 10.43
CA ASN A 194 -16.08 20.11 9.73
C ASN A 194 -14.71 20.50 9.18
N TRP A 195 -13.75 19.59 9.31
CA TRP A 195 -12.46 19.69 8.65
C TRP A 195 -12.63 19.95 7.15
N LYS A 196 -11.84 20.89 6.59
CA LYS A 196 -12.03 21.43 5.24
C LYS A 196 -11.70 20.38 4.17
N GLY A 197 -10.60 19.64 4.34
CA GLY A 197 -10.09 18.59 3.45
C GLY A 197 -10.97 17.33 3.31
N LYS A 198 -12.20 17.36 3.85
CA LYS A 198 -13.10 16.20 3.84
C LYS A 198 -13.54 15.83 2.42
N HIS A 199 -13.74 16.81 1.54
CA HIS A 199 -14.23 16.55 0.20
C HIS A 199 -13.16 15.86 -0.65
N GLU A 200 -11.94 16.36 -0.56
CA GLU A 200 -10.74 15.87 -1.21
C GLU A 200 -10.47 14.42 -0.79
N VAL A 201 -10.54 14.12 0.52
CA VAL A 201 -10.41 12.73 1.00
C VAL A 201 -11.49 11.81 0.44
N ILE A 202 -12.75 12.27 0.31
CA ILE A 202 -13.82 11.45 -0.27
C ILE A 202 -13.56 11.19 -1.75
N GLU A 203 -13.11 12.21 -2.49
CA GLU A 203 -12.74 12.09 -3.90
C GLU A 203 -11.59 11.10 -4.09
N SER A 204 -10.49 11.23 -3.33
CA SER A 204 -9.38 10.29 -3.38
C SER A 204 -9.77 8.86 -2.98
N ILE A 205 -10.71 8.67 -2.04
CA ILE A 205 -11.24 7.33 -1.73
C ILE A 205 -12.05 6.77 -2.90
N ASN A 206 -12.83 7.59 -3.62
CA ASN A 206 -13.56 7.15 -4.81
C ASN A 206 -12.60 6.78 -5.94
N GLU A 207 -11.56 7.58 -6.19
CA GLU A 207 -10.50 7.25 -7.14
C GLU A 207 -9.83 5.92 -6.79
N LEU A 208 -9.61 5.66 -5.51
CA LEU A 208 -9.06 4.39 -5.03
C LEU A 208 -10.02 3.21 -5.28
N ILE A 209 -11.33 3.40 -5.13
CA ILE A 209 -12.34 2.38 -5.47
C ILE A 209 -12.32 2.11 -6.98
N ASP A 210 -12.27 3.16 -7.80
CA ASP A 210 -12.19 3.05 -9.26
C ASP A 210 -10.88 2.36 -9.69
N GLU A 211 -9.76 2.64 -9.01
CA GLU A 211 -8.49 1.92 -9.21
C GLU A 211 -8.72 0.42 -8.99
N LEU A 212 -9.34 0.02 -7.86
CA LEU A 212 -9.61 -1.40 -7.55
C LEU A 212 -10.44 -2.10 -8.62
N ASP A 213 -11.40 -1.41 -9.24
CA ASP A 213 -12.22 -1.94 -10.33
C ASP A 213 -11.38 -2.23 -11.58
N HIS A 214 -10.39 -1.40 -11.88
CA HIS A 214 -9.60 -1.48 -13.11
C HIS A 214 -8.27 -2.25 -12.97
N ILE A 215 -7.88 -2.66 -11.76
CA ILE A 215 -6.62 -3.41 -11.50
C ILE A 215 -6.48 -4.63 -12.41
N GLN A 216 -7.55 -5.42 -12.57
CA GLN A 216 -7.47 -6.66 -13.37
C GLN A 216 -7.18 -6.34 -14.84
N GLY A 217 -7.88 -5.37 -15.43
CA GLY A 217 -7.67 -4.97 -16.83
C GLY A 217 -6.27 -4.44 -17.09
N SER A 218 -5.70 -3.69 -16.15
CA SER A 218 -4.33 -3.18 -16.24
C SER A 218 -3.29 -4.31 -16.27
N ILE A 219 -3.47 -5.34 -15.44
CA ILE A 219 -2.58 -6.51 -15.40
C ILE A 219 -2.74 -7.37 -16.65
N THR A 220 -3.97 -7.64 -17.07
CA THR A 220 -4.25 -8.60 -18.15
C THR A 220 -3.79 -8.09 -19.52
N THR A 221 -3.83 -6.77 -19.74
CA THR A 221 -3.33 -6.13 -20.96
C THR A 221 -1.84 -6.43 -21.20
N GLN A 222 -1.06 -6.62 -20.14
CA GLN A 222 0.38 -6.92 -20.22
C GLN A 222 0.67 -8.39 -20.61
N GLY A 223 -0.35 -9.26 -20.60
CA GLY A 223 -0.17 -10.69 -20.90
C GLY A 223 0.47 -10.97 -22.26
N VAL A 224 0.14 -10.15 -23.27
CA VAL A 224 0.67 -10.28 -24.63
C VAL A 224 2.18 -10.02 -24.68
N GLU A 225 2.73 -9.19 -23.80
CA GLU A 225 4.16 -8.88 -23.80
C GLU A 225 4.99 -9.99 -23.15
N HIS A 226 4.43 -10.67 -22.15
CA HIS A 226 5.15 -11.64 -21.32
C HIS A 226 5.03 -13.11 -21.75
N ILE A 227 3.93 -13.48 -22.43
CA ILE A 227 3.67 -14.86 -22.85
C ILE A 227 3.95 -14.99 -24.34
N HIS A 228 4.90 -15.84 -24.74
CA HIS A 228 5.22 -16.07 -26.16
C HIS A 228 4.55 -17.34 -26.71
N ALA A 229 4.55 -17.49 -28.03
CA ALA A 229 3.99 -18.67 -28.68
C ALA A 229 4.81 -19.93 -28.36
N ASN A 230 4.13 -21.07 -28.26
CA ASN A 230 4.73 -22.38 -27.95
C ASN A 230 5.46 -22.45 -26.60
N GLU A 231 5.16 -21.56 -25.66
CA GLU A 231 5.66 -21.65 -24.29
C GLU A 231 4.82 -22.63 -23.46
N VAL A 232 5.49 -23.30 -22.52
CA VAL A 232 4.84 -24.11 -21.48
C VAL A 232 4.83 -23.32 -20.18
N ILE A 233 3.64 -22.92 -19.75
CA ILE A 233 3.43 -22.15 -18.53
C ILE A 233 2.93 -23.08 -17.44
N LEU A 234 3.58 -23.06 -16.27
CA LEU A 234 3.09 -23.77 -15.10
C LEU A 234 2.36 -22.80 -14.16
N THR A 235 1.20 -23.22 -13.66
CA THR A 235 0.42 -22.52 -12.63
C THR A 235 -0.11 -23.50 -11.59
N MET A 236 -0.54 -23.03 -10.43
CA MET A 236 -1.06 -23.87 -9.35
C MET A 236 -2.28 -23.20 -8.71
N GLY A 237 -3.30 -24.00 -8.43
CA GLY A 237 -4.56 -23.54 -7.85
C GLY A 237 -5.36 -22.65 -8.80
N MET A 238 -6.26 -21.84 -8.23
CA MET A 238 -7.11 -20.92 -8.98
C MET A 238 -6.82 -19.47 -8.59
N SER A 239 -6.64 -18.63 -9.61
CA SER A 239 -6.57 -17.18 -9.46
C SER A 239 -7.23 -16.51 -10.64
N ASP A 240 -8.24 -15.66 -10.38
CA ASP A 240 -8.94 -14.93 -11.43
C ASP A 240 -8.00 -14.03 -12.23
N THR A 241 -7.03 -13.39 -11.57
CA THR A 241 -6.03 -12.54 -12.24
C THR A 241 -5.18 -13.34 -13.22
N THR A 242 -4.68 -14.51 -12.81
CA THR A 242 -3.89 -15.39 -13.69
C THR A 242 -4.76 -15.95 -14.82
N LEU A 243 -6.01 -16.32 -14.54
CA LEU A 243 -6.93 -16.83 -15.55
C LEU A 243 -7.17 -15.80 -16.66
N LEU A 244 -7.54 -14.58 -16.28
CA LEU A 244 -7.79 -13.49 -17.22
C LEU A 244 -6.51 -13.12 -17.99
N PHE A 245 -5.35 -13.14 -17.33
CA PHE A 245 -4.06 -12.84 -17.96
C PHE A 245 -3.72 -13.84 -19.06
N LEU A 246 -3.93 -15.14 -18.79
CA LEU A 246 -3.74 -16.19 -19.79
C LEU A 246 -4.77 -16.09 -20.92
N LYS A 247 -6.04 -15.79 -20.60
CA LYS A 247 -7.09 -15.60 -21.62
C LYS A 247 -6.79 -14.44 -22.57
N GLU A 248 -6.30 -13.30 -22.06
CA GLU A 248 -5.92 -12.17 -22.90
C GLU A 248 -4.73 -12.50 -23.81
N ALA A 249 -3.73 -13.23 -23.30
CA ALA A 249 -2.61 -13.69 -24.11
C ALA A 249 -3.03 -14.67 -25.20
N ALA A 250 -3.97 -15.58 -24.89
CA ALA A 250 -4.46 -16.61 -25.79
C ALA A 250 -5.18 -16.07 -27.03
N LYS A 251 -5.73 -14.84 -26.95
CA LYS A 251 -6.33 -14.17 -28.12
C LYS A 251 -5.36 -13.92 -29.26
N LYS A 252 -4.06 -13.82 -28.98
CA LYS A 252 -3.02 -13.48 -29.97
C LYS A 252 -1.96 -14.57 -30.16
N ARG A 253 -1.83 -15.51 -29.22
CA ARG A 253 -0.73 -16.48 -29.18
C ARG A 253 -1.22 -17.82 -28.67
N GLU A 254 -0.73 -18.89 -29.29
CA GLU A 254 -0.97 -20.27 -28.84
C GLU A 254 0.16 -20.74 -27.92
N PHE A 255 -0.20 -21.30 -26.78
CA PHE A 255 0.74 -21.81 -25.77
C PHE A 255 0.07 -22.90 -24.92
N GLN A 256 0.87 -23.64 -24.18
CA GLN A 256 0.40 -24.70 -23.30
C GLN A 256 0.43 -24.27 -21.84
N VAL A 257 -0.59 -24.64 -21.07
CA VAL A 257 -0.66 -24.38 -19.63
C VAL A 257 -0.75 -25.69 -18.85
N VAL A 258 0.20 -25.90 -17.95
CA VAL A 258 0.20 -26.98 -16.97
C VAL A 258 -0.36 -26.43 -15.66
N VAL A 259 -1.46 -27.00 -15.18
CA VAL A 259 -2.15 -26.58 -13.96
C VAL A 259 -1.96 -27.64 -12.89
N ALA A 260 -1.35 -27.28 -11.77
CA ALA A 260 -1.35 -28.11 -10.57
C ALA A 260 -2.67 -27.92 -9.79
N GLU A 261 -3.25 -29.03 -9.32
CA GLU A 261 -4.57 -29.07 -8.69
C GLU A 261 -4.69 -28.21 -7.42
N GLY A 262 -3.62 -28.06 -6.64
CA GLY A 262 -3.62 -27.30 -5.39
C GLY A 262 -4.42 -27.99 -4.29
N ALA A 263 -4.08 -29.24 -4.00
CA ALA A 263 -4.59 -29.96 -2.84
C ALA A 263 -4.23 -29.17 -1.57
N PRO A 264 -5.11 -29.10 -0.56
CA PRO A 264 -6.34 -29.89 -0.37
C PRO A 264 -7.63 -29.26 -0.94
N ARG A 265 -7.58 -28.07 -1.56
CA ARG A 265 -8.78 -27.39 -2.06
C ARG A 265 -9.20 -27.84 -3.46
N PHE A 266 -8.26 -28.33 -4.26
CA PHE A 266 -8.49 -28.78 -5.63
C PHE A 266 -9.07 -27.69 -6.55
N ASP A 267 -8.85 -26.41 -6.21
CA ASP A 267 -9.34 -25.26 -6.98
C ASP A 267 -8.73 -25.22 -8.41
N GLY A 268 -7.57 -25.87 -8.63
CA GLY A 268 -6.92 -25.98 -9.94
C GLY A 268 -7.75 -26.70 -10.99
N HIS A 269 -8.68 -27.59 -10.60
CA HIS A 269 -9.61 -28.23 -11.55
C HIS A 269 -10.52 -27.21 -12.23
N LEU A 270 -11.02 -26.22 -11.47
CA LEU A 270 -11.85 -25.15 -12.01
C LEU A 270 -11.04 -24.24 -12.94
N MET A 271 -9.78 -23.96 -12.60
CA MET A 271 -8.86 -23.21 -13.44
C MET A 271 -8.62 -23.91 -14.78
N ALA A 272 -8.29 -25.21 -14.75
CA ALA A 272 -8.06 -26.01 -15.94
C ALA A 272 -9.31 -26.05 -16.85
N ARG A 273 -10.49 -26.26 -16.27
CA ARG A 273 -11.77 -26.22 -17.01
C ARG A 273 -11.99 -24.88 -17.70
N ARG A 274 -11.87 -23.77 -16.98
CA ARG A 274 -12.09 -22.41 -17.53
C ARG A 274 -11.09 -22.00 -18.60
N LEU A 275 -9.88 -22.55 -18.58
CA LEU A 275 -8.86 -22.37 -19.60
C LEU A 275 -9.12 -23.27 -20.83
N ALA A 276 -9.54 -24.52 -20.62
CA ALA A 276 -9.95 -25.42 -21.69
C ALA A 276 -11.18 -24.88 -22.45
N ASP A 277 -12.16 -24.34 -21.73
CA ASP A 277 -13.34 -23.67 -22.32
C ASP A 277 -12.94 -22.45 -23.16
N ALA A 278 -11.77 -21.85 -22.90
CA ALA A 278 -11.22 -20.74 -23.67
C ALA A 278 -10.33 -21.19 -24.85
N GLY A 279 -10.25 -22.49 -25.13
CA GLY A 279 -9.46 -23.05 -26.24
C GLY A 279 -7.95 -23.12 -25.98
N ILE A 280 -7.50 -22.98 -24.73
CA ILE A 280 -6.09 -23.06 -24.37
C ILE A 280 -5.72 -24.52 -24.12
N GLN A 281 -4.60 -24.99 -24.67
CA GLN A 281 -4.11 -26.34 -24.41
C GLN A 281 -3.71 -26.47 -22.94
N THR A 282 -4.52 -27.19 -22.17
CA THR A 282 -4.34 -27.33 -20.73
C THR A 282 -4.02 -28.77 -20.34
N THR A 283 -3.17 -28.92 -19.33
CA THR A 283 -2.85 -30.22 -18.74
C THR A 283 -2.97 -30.08 -17.22
N LEU A 284 -3.89 -30.82 -16.62
CA LEU A 284 -4.02 -30.89 -15.17
C LEU A 284 -3.05 -31.93 -14.61
N ILE A 285 -2.33 -31.58 -13.55
CA ILE A 285 -1.38 -32.46 -12.87
C ILE A 285 -1.63 -32.48 -11.36
N ALA A 286 -1.24 -33.58 -10.72
CA ALA A 286 -1.16 -33.64 -9.27
C ALA A 286 0.00 -32.79 -8.74
N ASP A 287 -0.11 -32.30 -7.50
CA ASP A 287 0.91 -31.42 -6.91
C ASP A 287 2.29 -32.12 -6.78
N SER A 288 2.31 -33.45 -6.63
CA SER A 288 3.53 -34.26 -6.59
C SER A 288 4.29 -34.29 -7.93
N ALA A 289 3.59 -34.09 -9.05
CA ALA A 289 4.17 -34.11 -10.39
C ALA A 289 4.81 -32.77 -10.79
N VAL A 290 4.63 -31.71 -9.98
CA VAL A 290 5.16 -30.36 -10.27
C VAL A 290 6.66 -30.39 -10.52
N TYR A 291 7.43 -31.08 -9.68
CA TYR A 291 8.89 -31.14 -9.81
C TYR A 291 9.32 -31.79 -11.14
N ALA A 292 8.64 -32.87 -11.53
CA ALA A 292 8.92 -33.55 -12.80
C ALA A 292 8.55 -32.68 -14.02
N MET A 293 7.40 -32.00 -13.96
CA MET A 293 6.92 -31.12 -15.04
C MET A 293 7.72 -29.83 -15.16
N MET A 294 8.38 -29.40 -14.08
CA MET A 294 9.21 -28.19 -14.06
C MET A 294 10.32 -28.25 -15.12
N ALA A 295 10.90 -29.42 -15.40
CA ALA A 295 11.95 -29.56 -16.43
C ALA A 295 11.50 -29.18 -17.86
N ARG A 296 10.17 -29.16 -18.11
CA ARG A 296 9.58 -28.79 -19.41
C ARG A 296 8.96 -27.40 -19.40
N ALA A 297 8.79 -26.78 -18.24
CA ALA A 297 8.15 -25.47 -18.11
C ALA A 297 9.14 -24.36 -18.48
N ASN A 298 8.67 -23.33 -19.19
CA ASN A 298 9.46 -22.15 -19.51
C ASN A 298 9.30 -21.06 -18.44
N LYS A 299 8.10 -20.94 -17.88
CA LYS A 299 7.76 -19.93 -16.87
C LYS A 299 6.76 -20.48 -15.87
N VAL A 300 6.83 -19.99 -14.63
CA VAL A 300 5.79 -20.21 -13.62
C VAL A 300 5.01 -18.91 -13.43
N LEU A 301 3.69 -18.97 -13.61
CA LEU A 301 2.77 -17.84 -13.41
C LEU A 301 1.76 -18.16 -12.31
N VAL A 302 1.77 -17.40 -11.22
CA VAL A 302 0.92 -17.66 -10.06
C VAL A 302 0.30 -16.39 -9.52
N GLY A 303 -0.88 -16.54 -8.91
CA GLY A 303 -1.47 -15.49 -8.09
C GLY A 303 -0.95 -15.55 -6.66
N ALA A 304 -1.00 -14.43 -5.96
CA ALA A 304 -0.70 -14.34 -4.54
C ALA A 304 -1.89 -13.83 -3.73
N HIS A 305 -1.89 -14.14 -2.44
CA HIS A 305 -2.81 -13.56 -1.47
C HIS A 305 -2.35 -12.17 -1.04
N ALA A 306 -1.08 -12.06 -0.65
CA ALA A 306 -0.44 -10.81 -0.27
C ALA A 306 1.07 -10.83 -0.55
N VAL A 307 1.67 -9.65 -0.66
CA VAL A 307 3.12 -9.45 -0.77
C VAL A 307 3.56 -8.60 0.41
N LEU A 308 4.57 -9.05 1.16
CA LEU A 308 5.07 -8.41 2.36
C LEU A 308 6.17 -7.39 2.06
N ALA A 309 6.53 -6.58 3.06
CA ALA A 309 7.52 -5.51 2.91
C ALA A 309 8.90 -6.00 2.45
N ASN A 310 9.27 -7.24 2.79
CA ASN A 310 10.54 -7.84 2.36
C ASN A 310 10.48 -8.51 0.98
N GLY A 311 9.37 -8.32 0.25
CA GLY A 311 9.11 -8.99 -1.03
C GLY A 311 8.67 -10.45 -0.89
N GLY A 312 8.54 -10.96 0.34
CA GLY A 312 8.00 -12.30 0.59
C GLY A 312 6.54 -12.39 0.18
N VAL A 313 6.15 -13.55 -0.33
CA VAL A 313 4.82 -13.76 -0.89
C VAL A 313 4.03 -14.70 0.00
N VAL A 314 2.82 -14.28 0.35
CA VAL A 314 1.82 -15.09 1.02
C VAL A 314 0.92 -15.66 -0.06
N ALA A 315 0.93 -16.98 -0.22
CA ALA A 315 0.21 -17.67 -1.30
C ALA A 315 -0.34 -19.02 -0.78
N PRO A 316 -1.29 -19.64 -1.50
CA PRO A 316 -1.85 -20.94 -1.10
C PRO A 316 -0.79 -22.00 -0.76
N VAL A 317 -1.18 -22.97 0.08
CA VAL A 317 -0.34 -24.16 0.34
C VAL A 317 0.11 -24.84 -0.95
N GLY A 318 1.30 -25.43 -0.92
CA GLY A 318 1.96 -26.03 -2.08
C GLY A 318 2.79 -25.03 -2.89
N MET A 319 2.52 -23.72 -2.81
CA MET A 319 3.23 -22.72 -3.60
C MET A 319 4.73 -22.65 -3.32
N HIS A 320 5.13 -22.86 -2.06
CA HIS A 320 6.55 -22.91 -1.69
C HIS A 320 7.30 -24.02 -2.44
N MET A 321 6.67 -25.20 -2.61
CA MET A 321 7.25 -26.32 -3.36
C MET A 321 7.42 -25.98 -4.84
N VAL A 322 6.45 -25.29 -5.44
CA VAL A 322 6.55 -24.78 -6.82
C VAL A 322 7.73 -23.81 -6.93
N ALA A 323 7.85 -22.87 -6.00
CA ALA A 323 8.92 -21.86 -6.01
C ALA A 323 10.31 -22.49 -5.83
N LEU A 324 10.45 -23.47 -4.92
CA LEU A 324 11.70 -24.21 -4.73
C LEU A 324 12.07 -25.01 -5.97
N SER A 325 11.08 -25.67 -6.59
CA SER A 325 11.26 -26.42 -7.84
C SER A 325 11.70 -25.49 -8.97
N ALA A 326 11.02 -24.36 -9.15
CA ALA A 326 11.36 -23.37 -10.16
C ALA A 326 12.78 -22.82 -9.95
N ARG A 327 13.16 -22.54 -8.70
CA ARG A 327 14.53 -22.13 -8.33
C ARG A 327 15.56 -23.20 -8.70
N ARG A 328 15.28 -24.47 -8.42
CA ARG A 328 16.18 -25.59 -8.74
C ARG A 328 16.39 -25.75 -10.24
N HIS A 329 15.34 -25.53 -11.03
CA HIS A 329 15.36 -25.61 -12.50
C HIS A 329 15.71 -24.27 -13.18
N SER A 330 16.04 -23.22 -12.43
CA SER A 330 16.35 -21.87 -12.95
C SER A 330 15.24 -21.28 -13.84
N ILE A 331 13.99 -21.60 -13.53
CA ILE A 331 12.82 -21.10 -14.27
C ILE A 331 12.31 -19.81 -13.62
N PRO A 332 11.98 -18.78 -14.41
CA PRO A 332 11.42 -17.53 -13.88
C PRO A 332 10.07 -17.79 -13.19
N PHE A 333 9.98 -17.34 -11.94
CA PHE A 333 8.77 -17.39 -11.13
C PHE A 333 8.14 -16.00 -11.07
N VAL A 334 6.98 -15.84 -11.70
CA VAL A 334 6.28 -14.56 -11.88
C VAL A 334 4.98 -14.56 -11.10
N VAL A 335 4.82 -13.55 -10.25
CA VAL A 335 3.66 -13.39 -9.38
C VAL A 335 2.79 -12.26 -9.91
N LEU A 336 1.52 -12.58 -10.20
CA LEU A 336 0.53 -11.61 -10.64
C LEU A 336 -0.27 -11.12 -9.43
N VAL A 337 -0.13 -9.84 -9.11
CA VAL A 337 -0.70 -9.25 -7.91
C VAL A 337 -1.13 -7.80 -8.15
N GLY A 338 -2.27 -7.42 -7.57
CA GLY A 338 -2.71 -6.02 -7.53
C GLY A 338 -2.09 -5.27 -6.36
N LEU A 339 -2.00 -3.94 -6.47
CA LEU A 339 -1.39 -3.08 -5.44
C LEU A 339 -2.10 -3.19 -4.08
N HIS A 340 -3.39 -3.52 -4.05
CA HIS A 340 -4.16 -3.69 -2.83
C HIS A 340 -3.72 -4.85 -1.93
N LYS A 341 -2.96 -5.80 -2.50
CA LYS A 341 -2.39 -6.95 -1.79
C LYS A 341 -0.98 -6.68 -1.24
N LEU A 342 -0.39 -5.52 -1.55
CA LEU A 342 0.91 -5.12 -1.02
C LEU A 342 0.76 -4.69 0.45
N SER A 343 1.44 -5.38 1.35
CA SER A 343 1.38 -5.16 2.78
C SER A 343 2.73 -4.70 3.33
N PRO A 344 2.77 -3.64 4.17
CA PRO A 344 4.00 -3.18 4.80
C PRO A 344 4.41 -4.03 6.01
N LEU A 345 3.68 -5.11 6.31
CA LEU A 345 4.02 -6.01 7.41
C LEU A 345 5.32 -6.76 7.10
N PHE A 346 6.18 -6.85 8.11
CA PHE A 346 7.40 -7.65 8.04
C PHE A 346 7.15 -9.01 8.71
N PRO A 347 7.55 -10.12 8.07
CA PRO A 347 7.40 -11.44 8.66
C PRO A 347 8.51 -11.67 9.69
N THR A 348 8.27 -11.24 10.93
CA THR A 348 9.13 -11.58 12.08
C THR A 348 8.90 -13.02 12.53
N ASP A 349 7.64 -13.49 12.56
CA ASP A 349 7.26 -14.89 12.79
C ASP A 349 6.16 -15.32 11.79
N PRO A 350 6.51 -15.98 10.68
CA PRO A 350 5.55 -16.35 9.65
C PRO A 350 4.60 -17.48 10.06
N ASP A 351 5.00 -18.36 10.98
CA ASP A 351 4.19 -19.51 11.40
C ASP A 351 3.04 -19.06 12.32
N LEU A 352 3.30 -18.13 13.23
CA LEU A 352 2.29 -17.56 14.11
C LEU A 352 1.23 -16.74 13.35
N LEU A 353 1.63 -16.04 12.28
CA LEU A 353 0.76 -15.11 11.55
C LEU A 353 -0.20 -15.79 10.57
N TYR A 354 0.16 -16.94 10.00
CA TYR A 354 -0.59 -17.56 8.90
C TYR A 354 -1.02 -19.01 9.15
N ASN A 355 -0.32 -19.74 10.03
CA ASN A 355 -0.65 -21.13 10.37
C ASN A 355 -1.41 -21.27 11.71
N GLY A 356 -1.36 -20.26 12.58
CA GLY A 356 -1.87 -20.31 13.96
C GLY A 356 -3.39 -20.32 14.18
N THR A 357 -4.23 -20.27 13.13
CA THR A 357 -5.70 -20.16 13.29
C THR A 357 -6.52 -21.22 12.55
N ALA A 358 -5.91 -22.29 12.04
CA ALA A 358 -6.68 -23.37 11.42
C ALA A 358 -7.17 -24.35 12.50
N HIS A 359 -8.49 -24.52 12.59
CA HIS A 359 -9.13 -25.61 13.36
C HIS A 359 -8.80 -26.95 12.68
N GLU A 360 -8.64 -28.05 13.41
CA GLU A 360 -8.22 -29.37 12.87
C GLU A 360 -9.15 -29.94 11.78
N SER A 361 -10.38 -29.43 11.68
CA SER A 361 -11.34 -29.78 10.62
C SER A 361 -11.23 -28.90 9.36
N GLU A 362 -10.41 -27.85 9.39
CA GLU A 362 -10.07 -27.06 8.21
C GLU A 362 -8.90 -27.74 7.49
N PRO A 363 -8.91 -27.81 6.15
CA PRO A 363 -7.72 -28.21 5.42
C PRO A 363 -6.54 -27.30 5.80
N MET A 364 -5.56 -27.88 6.48
CA MET A 364 -4.32 -27.24 6.95
C MET A 364 -3.76 -26.20 5.97
N GLY A 365 -3.37 -25.03 6.49
CA GLY A 365 -2.51 -24.05 5.83
C GLY A 365 -3.14 -23.36 4.61
N ARG A 366 -4.06 -22.41 4.81
CA ARG A 366 -4.62 -21.67 3.65
C ARG A 366 -3.54 -20.84 2.92
N TYR A 367 -2.47 -20.46 3.63
CA TYR A 367 -1.35 -19.71 3.05
C TYR A 367 0.00 -20.11 3.67
N LEU A 368 1.00 -20.36 2.83
CA LEU A 368 2.39 -20.56 3.27
C LEU A 368 3.22 -19.32 2.94
N TYR A 369 4.10 -18.95 3.87
CA TYR A 369 5.13 -17.95 3.65
C TYR A 369 6.38 -18.60 3.06
N SER A 370 6.93 -18.00 2.00
CA SER A 370 8.16 -18.46 1.37
C SER A 370 9.09 -17.30 1.09
N ARG A 371 10.32 -17.38 1.59
CA ARG A 371 11.42 -16.47 1.25
C ARG A 371 12.47 -17.23 0.43
N SER A 372 12.74 -16.80 -0.79
CA SER A 372 13.96 -17.23 -1.50
C SER A 372 15.13 -16.38 -1.02
N SER A 373 15.92 -16.91 -0.08
CA SER A 373 17.24 -16.35 0.23
C SER A 373 18.17 -16.58 -0.97
N GLY A 374 18.44 -15.55 -1.77
CA GLY A 374 19.42 -15.65 -2.85
C GLY A 374 19.30 -14.51 -3.87
N SER A 375 20.33 -13.68 -3.92
CA SER A 375 20.52 -12.58 -4.87
C SER A 375 20.29 -13.02 -6.33
N ARG A 376 19.13 -12.64 -6.89
CA ARG A 376 18.90 -12.29 -8.31
C ARG A 376 17.51 -11.66 -8.40
N ARG A 377 17.46 -10.41 -8.85
CA ARG A 377 16.28 -9.53 -8.85
C ARG A 377 15.09 -10.21 -9.52
N GLY A 378 14.05 -10.52 -8.76
CA GLY A 378 12.73 -10.78 -9.31
C GLY A 378 12.22 -9.48 -9.92
N VAL A 379 11.75 -9.54 -11.16
CA VAL A 379 11.15 -8.38 -11.83
C VAL A 379 9.77 -8.17 -11.22
N PHE A 380 9.66 -7.22 -10.29
CA PHE A 380 8.39 -6.57 -9.99
C PHE A 380 8.10 -5.64 -11.17
N VAL A 381 6.93 -5.79 -11.82
CA VAL A 381 6.49 -4.89 -12.89
C VAL A 381 5.50 -3.89 -12.29
N PRO A 382 5.95 -2.73 -11.76
CA PRO A 382 5.05 -1.62 -11.52
C PRO A 382 4.71 -0.94 -12.85
N GLY A 383 3.50 -0.38 -12.93
CA GLY A 383 3.00 0.29 -14.13
C GLY A 383 3.93 1.39 -14.64
N ARG A 384 4.33 1.24 -15.92
CA ARG A 384 4.94 2.20 -16.86
C ARG A 384 6.18 3.00 -16.41
N LEU A 385 7.30 2.75 -17.07
CA LEU A 385 7.93 3.66 -18.05
C LEU A 385 9.13 2.96 -18.71
N GLY A 386 9.25 3.13 -20.02
CA GLY A 386 10.17 2.36 -20.86
C GLY A 386 11.65 2.60 -20.56
N THR A 387 12.44 1.54 -20.70
CA THR A 387 13.71 1.53 -21.45
C THR A 387 14.21 0.08 -21.53
N LYS A 388 14.54 -0.35 -22.75
CA LYS A 388 15.17 -1.64 -23.03
C LYS A 388 16.53 -1.69 -22.34
N ALA A 389 16.77 -2.68 -21.50
CA ALA A 389 18.11 -3.10 -21.12
C ALA A 389 18.36 -4.51 -21.67
N ARG A 390 19.07 -4.58 -22.82
CA ARG A 390 19.83 -5.78 -23.20
C ARG A 390 20.97 -5.92 -22.19
N CYS A 391 21.17 -7.12 -21.66
CA CYS A 391 22.46 -7.51 -21.11
C CYS A 391 22.92 -8.78 -21.81
N SER A 392 23.90 -8.58 -22.68
CA SER A 392 24.87 -9.56 -23.16
C SER A 392 25.87 -9.87 -22.05
N ALA A 393 26.10 -11.16 -21.78
CA ALA A 393 27.38 -11.76 -21.34
C ALA A 393 27.10 -13.27 -21.17
N GLN A 394 27.64 -14.16 -22.02
CA GLN A 394 29.02 -14.68 -21.94
C GLN A 394 29.40 -15.04 -20.51
N ASP A 395 29.18 -16.28 -20.12
CA ASP A 395 30.22 -17.31 -20.09
C ASP A 395 29.72 -18.56 -19.34
N ARG A 396 29.87 -19.72 -19.98
CA ARG A 396 29.90 -21.01 -19.29
C ARG A 396 31.30 -21.18 -18.66
N PRO A 397 31.45 -22.06 -17.68
CA PRO A 397 31.99 -23.36 -18.08
C PRO A 397 31.38 -24.59 -17.37
N CYS A 398 31.46 -25.69 -18.14
CA CYS A 398 31.42 -27.13 -17.83
C CYS A 398 30.22 -27.71 -17.07
#